data_AF-A0A9W8Y5N5-F1
#
_entry.id   AF-A0A9W8Y5N5-F1
#
_cell.length_a   1.000
_cell.length_b   1.000
_cell.length_c   1.000
_cell.angle_alpha   90.00
_cell.angle_beta   90.00
_cell.angle_gamma   90.00
#
_symmetry.space_group_name_H-M   'P 1'
#
loop_
_entity.id
_entity.type
_entity.pdbx_description
1 polymer ?
#
loop_
_entity_poly.entity_id
_entity_poly.type
_entity_poly.pdbx_seq_one_letter_code
_entity_poly.pdbx_strand_id
1 'polypeptide(L)'
;MPISDVLTNSTLLQLRTLANEHEWGLAYNASDDMRAIAAMQLAGEILTYFNKTISSKGASKFGVQFGAYATFLSFFGLVDLPKVSDNFTGVVDYASSMTFELFTNATVASGSFPSTDDLQVRFLFHNGTASNTSEPAVYPLFGGSADAVSYNDFQTNLNKFAISTTEQWCNKCQNTTGSCAAYASGSSGSGTTNAQGSNGGGGMSPAIGGVIGAFVTLAVVLGSLALFMLLGGYRLASKKRLAGVATRQGVEPKA
;
A
#
# COMPACT_ATOMS: atom_id res chain seq x y z
N MET A 1 41.01 3.70 -14.32
CA MET A 1 41.26 3.63 -12.87
C MET A 1 41.14 2.17 -12.45
N PRO A 2 42.09 1.59 -11.70
CA PRO A 2 41.92 0.24 -11.17
C PRO A 2 41.02 0.32 -9.93
N ILE A 3 39.74 -0.01 -10.09
CA ILE A 3 38.72 0.01 -9.03
C ILE A 3 38.88 -1.20 -8.08
N SER A 4 39.80 -2.12 -8.39
CA SER A 4 39.99 -3.39 -7.66
C SER A 4 40.35 -3.22 -6.19
N ASP A 5 41.18 -2.23 -5.86
CA ASP A 5 41.72 -2.10 -4.50
C ASP A 5 40.70 -1.57 -3.48
N VAL A 6 39.57 -1.00 -3.96
CA VAL A 6 38.47 -0.50 -3.13
C VAL A 6 37.36 -1.55 -2.98
N LEU A 7 37.18 -2.44 -3.96
CA LEU A 7 36.19 -3.54 -3.95
C LEU A 7 36.66 -4.74 -3.13
N THR A 8 37.14 -4.49 -1.92
CA THR A 8 37.48 -5.54 -0.96
C THR A 8 36.22 -6.28 -0.48
N ASN A 9 36.38 -7.51 0.02
CA ASN A 9 35.28 -8.27 0.62
C ASN A 9 34.59 -7.51 1.76
N SER A 10 35.35 -6.77 2.58
CA SER A 10 34.79 -5.93 3.65
C SER A 10 33.97 -4.77 3.09
N THR A 11 34.43 -4.10 2.03
CA THR A 11 33.68 -3.03 1.38
C THR A 11 32.39 -3.57 0.78
N LEU A 12 32.45 -4.70 0.08
CA LEU A 12 31.26 -5.33 -0.51
C LEU A 12 30.25 -5.79 0.54
N LEU A 13 30.72 -6.35 1.65
CA LEU A 13 29.86 -6.70 2.79
C LEU A 13 29.17 -5.46 3.36
N GLN A 14 29.92 -4.39 3.61
CA GLN A 14 29.36 -3.14 4.12
C GLN A 14 28.32 -2.54 3.17
N LEU A 15 28.60 -2.53 1.87
CA LEU A 15 27.64 -2.06 0.86
C LEU A 15 26.38 -2.93 0.83
N ARG A 16 26.51 -4.26 0.91
CA ARG A 16 25.35 -5.17 0.98
C ARG A 16 24.53 -4.92 2.24
N THR A 17 25.16 -4.74 3.40
CA THR A 17 24.47 -4.44 4.65
C THR A 17 23.69 -3.12 4.57
N LEU A 18 24.32 -2.05 4.10
CA LEU A 18 23.65 -0.75 3.94
C LEU A 18 22.51 -0.80 2.91
N ALA A 19 22.69 -1.56 1.83
CA ALA A 19 21.63 -1.78 0.85
C ALA A 19 20.45 -2.55 1.46
N ASN A 20 20.71 -3.60 2.24
CA ASN A 20 19.66 -4.33 2.95
C ASN A 20 18.87 -3.43 3.91
N GLU A 21 19.56 -2.62 4.73
CA GLU A 21 18.93 -1.66 5.64
C GLU A 21 18.07 -0.63 4.90
N HIS A 22 18.59 -0.10 3.79
CA HIS A 22 17.86 0.85 2.95
C HIS A 22 16.60 0.23 2.35
N GLU A 23 16.70 -0.93 1.69
CA GLU A 23 15.55 -1.57 1.05
C GLU A 23 14.52 -2.04 2.09
N TRP A 24 14.95 -2.52 3.25
CA TRP A 24 14.06 -2.86 4.35
C TRP A 24 13.26 -1.63 4.83
N GLY A 25 13.93 -0.51 5.07
CA GLY A 25 13.30 0.73 5.52
C GLY A 25 12.34 1.35 4.49
N LEU A 26 12.52 1.04 3.20
CA LEU A 26 11.56 1.39 2.14
C LEU A 26 10.36 0.46 2.12
N ALA A 27 10.57 -0.85 2.32
CA ALA A 27 9.54 -1.86 2.18
C ALA A 27 8.66 -2.06 3.43
N TYR A 28 9.16 -1.75 4.62
CA TYR A 28 8.43 -1.97 5.88
C TYR A 28 8.86 -1.02 7.01
N ASN A 29 7.89 -0.64 7.84
CA ASN A 29 8.12 0.02 9.12
C ASN A 29 6.99 -0.38 10.08
N ALA A 30 7.32 -0.89 11.26
CA ALA A 30 6.34 -1.34 12.25
C ALA A 30 5.42 -0.22 12.78
N SER A 31 5.80 1.05 12.61
CA SER A 31 4.96 2.21 12.94
C SER A 31 4.15 2.75 11.76
N ASP A 32 4.40 2.25 10.55
CA ASP A 32 3.78 2.70 9.30
C ASP A 32 3.71 1.56 8.28
N ASP A 33 2.65 0.76 8.41
CA ASP A 33 2.39 -0.37 7.53
C ASP A 33 2.20 0.05 6.06
N MET A 34 1.91 1.32 5.76
CA MET A 34 1.68 1.77 4.38
C MET A 34 2.91 1.59 3.48
N ARG A 35 4.12 1.52 4.05
CA ARG A 35 5.34 1.16 3.33
C ARG A 35 5.24 -0.23 2.67
N ALA A 36 4.50 -1.12 3.30
CA ALA A 36 4.32 -2.49 2.87
C ALA A 36 3.11 -2.68 1.93
N ILE A 37 2.72 -1.65 1.17
CA ILE A 37 1.56 -1.68 0.26
C ILE A 37 1.60 -2.85 -0.75
N ALA A 38 2.80 -3.22 -1.22
CA ALA A 38 2.98 -4.33 -2.14
C ALA A 38 2.56 -5.68 -1.50
N ALA A 39 2.90 -5.88 -0.23
CA ALA A 39 2.48 -7.06 0.52
C ALA A 39 1.01 -7.00 0.95
N MET A 40 0.45 -5.82 1.20
CA MET A 40 -1.00 -5.68 1.42
C MET A 40 -1.79 -6.16 0.20
N GLN A 41 -1.35 -5.79 -1.01
CA GLN A 41 -1.95 -6.27 -2.25
C GLN A 41 -1.76 -7.78 -2.41
N LEU A 42 -0.54 -8.28 -2.24
CA LEU A 42 -0.26 -9.73 -2.28
C LEU A 42 -1.13 -10.51 -1.30
N ALA A 43 -1.33 -10.01 -0.09
CA ALA A 43 -2.19 -10.65 0.91
C ALA A 43 -3.64 -10.79 0.43
N GLY A 44 -4.21 -9.75 -0.20
CA GLY A 44 -5.54 -9.84 -0.79
C GLY A 44 -5.61 -10.85 -1.94
N GLU A 45 -4.56 -10.95 -2.74
CA GLU A 45 -4.48 -11.93 -3.82
C GLU A 45 -4.36 -13.37 -3.30
N ILE A 46 -3.55 -13.60 -2.25
CA ILE A 46 -3.46 -14.91 -1.57
C ILE A 46 -4.84 -15.31 -1.04
N LEU A 47 -5.53 -14.42 -0.32
CA LEU A 47 -6.86 -14.69 0.21
C LEU A 47 -7.86 -14.99 -0.89
N THR A 48 -7.83 -14.22 -1.99
CA THR A 48 -8.67 -14.45 -3.16
C THR A 48 -8.41 -15.82 -3.76
N TYR A 49 -7.14 -16.19 -3.92
CA TYR A 49 -6.74 -17.46 -4.49
C TYR A 49 -7.14 -18.67 -3.62
N PHE A 50 -6.93 -18.58 -2.31
CA PHE A 50 -7.35 -19.64 -1.38
C PHE A 50 -8.87 -19.76 -1.27
N ASN A 51 -9.60 -18.65 -1.18
CA ASN A 51 -11.06 -18.68 -1.20
C ASN A 51 -11.60 -19.31 -2.49
N LYS A 52 -10.98 -19.02 -3.64
CA LYS A 52 -11.32 -19.67 -4.91
C LYS A 52 -11.02 -21.17 -4.87
N THR A 53 -9.88 -21.57 -4.34
CA THR A 53 -9.51 -22.99 -4.20
C THR A 53 -10.53 -23.74 -3.34
N ILE A 54 -10.91 -23.17 -2.19
CA ILE A 54 -11.87 -23.76 -1.25
C ILE A 54 -13.28 -23.83 -1.87
N SER A 55 -13.80 -22.71 -2.37
CA SER A 55 -15.14 -22.64 -2.95
C SER A 55 -15.30 -23.51 -4.20
N SER A 56 -14.24 -23.69 -4.98
CA SER A 56 -14.21 -24.57 -6.15
C SER A 56 -13.85 -26.02 -5.82
N LYS A 57 -13.69 -26.37 -4.54
CA LYS A 57 -13.30 -27.72 -4.08
C LYS A 57 -12.02 -28.23 -4.76
N GLY A 58 -11.04 -27.33 -4.92
CA GLY A 58 -9.72 -27.67 -5.45
C GLY A 58 -9.65 -27.77 -6.97
N ALA A 59 -10.56 -27.12 -7.71
CA ALA A 59 -10.42 -26.98 -9.17
C ALA A 59 -9.22 -26.08 -9.53
N SER A 60 -8.94 -25.06 -8.71
CA SER A 60 -7.67 -24.30 -8.75
C SER A 60 -6.70 -24.90 -7.73
N LYS A 61 -5.59 -25.48 -8.19
CA LYS A 61 -4.63 -26.19 -7.30
C LYS A 61 -3.27 -25.50 -7.19
N PHE A 62 -2.90 -24.72 -8.21
CA PHE A 62 -1.61 -24.07 -8.29
C PHE A 62 -1.74 -22.66 -8.87
N GLY A 63 -1.09 -21.70 -8.22
CA GLY A 63 -1.02 -20.30 -8.61
C GLY A 63 0.41 -19.80 -8.47
N VAL A 64 0.87 -19.02 -9.44
CA VAL A 64 2.21 -18.44 -9.45
C VAL A 64 2.08 -16.96 -9.74
N GLN A 65 2.82 -16.17 -8.98
CA GLN A 65 2.99 -14.74 -9.21
C GLN A 65 4.49 -14.44 -9.24
N PHE A 66 4.83 -13.42 -10.02
CA PHE A 66 6.19 -12.91 -10.11
C PHE A 66 6.21 -11.51 -9.51
N GLY A 67 7.10 -11.31 -8.54
CA GLY A 67 7.25 -10.06 -7.82
C GLY A 67 8.70 -9.65 -7.70
N ALA A 68 8.92 -8.44 -7.18
CA ALA A 68 10.24 -7.94 -6.86
C ALA A 68 10.63 -8.30 -5.43
N TYR A 69 11.92 -8.18 -5.10
CA TYR A 69 12.43 -8.39 -3.74
C TYR A 69 11.69 -7.52 -2.69
N ALA A 70 11.21 -6.33 -3.07
CA ALA A 70 10.45 -5.44 -2.18
C ALA A 70 9.12 -6.07 -1.73
N THR A 71 8.50 -6.92 -2.55
CA THR A 71 7.28 -7.67 -2.16
C THR A 71 7.60 -8.70 -1.07
N PHE A 72 8.77 -9.35 -1.13
CA PHE A 72 9.23 -10.25 -0.08
C PHE A 72 9.44 -9.49 1.23
N LEU A 73 10.26 -8.43 1.20
CA LEU A 73 10.57 -7.63 2.40
C LEU A 73 9.31 -7.06 3.07
N SER A 74 8.42 -6.47 2.27
CA SER A 74 7.15 -5.94 2.79
C SER A 74 6.28 -7.04 3.41
N PHE A 75 6.24 -8.24 2.81
CA PHE A 75 5.47 -9.35 3.36
C PHE A 75 6.09 -9.86 4.65
N PHE A 76 7.40 -10.03 4.68
CA PHE A 76 8.15 -10.49 5.84
C PHE A 76 7.94 -9.60 7.06
N GLY A 77 7.93 -8.28 6.85
CA GLY A 77 7.63 -7.32 7.90
C GLY A 77 6.19 -7.43 8.41
N LEU A 78 5.19 -7.45 7.52
CA LEU A 78 3.78 -7.52 7.92
C LEU A 78 3.41 -8.83 8.64
N VAL A 79 4.10 -9.93 8.35
CA VAL A 79 3.88 -11.22 9.01
C VAL A 79 4.92 -11.55 10.08
N ASP A 80 5.65 -10.55 10.59
CA ASP A 80 6.52 -10.67 11.76
C ASP A 80 7.64 -11.75 11.62
N LEU A 81 8.06 -12.09 10.39
CA LEU A 81 9.12 -13.07 10.17
C LEU A 81 10.51 -12.66 10.73
N PRO A 82 10.87 -11.38 10.87
CA PRO A 82 12.09 -10.99 11.59
C PRO A 82 12.13 -11.43 13.05
N LYS A 83 10.98 -11.76 13.68
CA LYS A 83 10.96 -12.35 15.04
C LYS A 83 11.37 -13.83 15.05
N VAL A 84 11.32 -14.48 13.88
CA VAL A 84 11.59 -15.91 13.70
C VAL A 84 13.05 -16.14 13.29
N SER A 85 13.59 -15.29 12.41
CA SER A 85 14.96 -15.42 11.90
C SER A 85 15.48 -14.08 11.38
N ASP A 86 16.79 -13.84 11.54
CA ASP A 86 17.48 -12.66 10.98
C ASP A 86 17.50 -12.65 9.44
N ASN A 87 17.19 -13.78 8.79
CA ASN A 87 17.19 -13.93 7.33
C ASN A 87 16.09 -13.14 6.61
N PHE A 88 15.20 -12.46 7.33
CA PHE A 88 14.00 -11.82 6.77
C PHE A 88 14.09 -10.30 6.64
N THR A 89 15.27 -9.70 6.85
CA THR A 89 15.50 -8.25 6.70
C THR A 89 16.45 -7.91 5.55
N GLY A 90 17.06 -8.91 4.91
CA GLY A 90 17.97 -8.73 3.78
C GLY A 90 17.27 -8.86 2.42
N VAL A 91 17.76 -8.14 1.41
CA VAL A 91 17.32 -8.32 0.02
C VAL A 91 17.52 -9.79 -0.37
N VAL A 92 16.44 -10.41 -0.81
CA VAL A 92 16.44 -11.82 -1.24
C VAL A 92 17.28 -11.99 -2.51
N ASP A 93 17.98 -13.11 -2.61
CA ASP A 93 18.78 -13.46 -3.77
C ASP A 93 17.88 -13.71 -5.00
N TYR A 94 18.47 -13.64 -6.19
CA TYR A 94 17.72 -13.89 -7.42
C TYR A 94 17.11 -15.30 -7.47
N ALA A 95 15.91 -15.38 -8.03
CA ALA A 95 15.10 -16.61 -8.11
C ALA A 95 14.66 -17.18 -6.76
N SER A 96 14.69 -16.38 -5.68
CA SER A 96 14.04 -16.71 -4.43
C SER A 96 12.54 -16.97 -4.61
N SER A 97 11.99 -17.82 -3.75
CA SER A 97 10.56 -18.15 -3.75
C SER A 97 10.01 -18.16 -2.33
N MET A 98 8.77 -17.73 -2.19
CA MET A 98 7.97 -17.97 -1.00
C MET A 98 6.69 -18.67 -1.41
N THR A 99 6.30 -19.69 -0.65
CA THR A 99 5.21 -20.59 -0.99
C THR A 99 4.23 -20.63 0.18
N PHE A 100 2.94 -20.55 -0.15
CA PHE A 100 1.85 -20.73 0.80
C PHE A 100 1.10 -22.00 0.42
N GLU A 101 1.12 -23.00 1.28
CA GLU A 101 0.46 -24.26 1.03
C GLU A 101 -0.79 -24.37 1.88
N LEU A 102 -1.93 -24.54 1.23
CA LEU A 102 -3.20 -24.85 1.87
C LEU A 102 -3.38 -26.37 1.91
N PHE A 103 -3.44 -26.94 3.10
CA PHE A 103 -3.46 -28.40 3.28
C PHE A 103 -4.37 -28.81 4.44
N THR A 104 -4.59 -30.11 4.60
CA THR A 104 -5.28 -30.69 5.76
C THR A 104 -4.57 -31.96 6.20
N ASN A 105 -4.60 -32.24 7.50
CA ASN A 105 -4.18 -33.53 8.07
C ASN A 105 -5.38 -34.42 8.43
N ALA A 106 -6.62 -33.94 8.21
CA ALA A 106 -7.82 -34.71 8.45
C ALA A 106 -7.95 -35.84 7.41
N THR A 107 -8.57 -36.95 7.81
CA THR A 107 -8.92 -38.00 6.87
C THR A 107 -10.10 -37.53 6.03
N VAL A 108 -9.87 -37.33 4.73
CA VAL A 108 -10.89 -36.87 3.77
C VAL A 108 -11.33 -38.06 2.93
N ALA A 109 -12.64 -38.28 2.81
CA ALA A 109 -13.18 -39.35 1.97
C ALA A 109 -12.78 -39.14 0.50
N SER A 110 -12.55 -40.23 -0.24
CA SER A 110 -12.16 -40.15 -1.65
C SER A 110 -13.18 -39.34 -2.45
N GLY A 111 -12.70 -38.38 -3.25
CA GLY A 111 -13.54 -37.48 -4.05
C GLY A 111 -14.23 -36.36 -3.27
N SER A 112 -13.99 -36.23 -1.96
CA SER A 112 -14.49 -35.12 -1.14
C SER A 112 -13.41 -34.05 -0.90
N PHE A 113 -13.85 -32.87 -0.46
CA PHE A 113 -12.99 -31.75 -0.08
C PHE A 113 -13.13 -31.53 1.44
N PRO A 114 -12.03 -31.27 2.17
CA PRO A 114 -12.09 -31.05 3.62
C PRO A 114 -12.97 -29.86 4.00
N SER A 115 -13.49 -29.87 5.23
CA SER A 115 -14.10 -28.68 5.82
C SER A 115 -13.05 -27.57 5.94
N THR A 116 -13.48 -26.31 5.85
CA THR A 116 -12.61 -25.16 6.08
C THR A 116 -11.95 -25.19 7.46
N ASP A 117 -12.64 -25.73 8.46
CA ASP A 117 -12.10 -25.85 9.83
C ASP A 117 -10.97 -26.87 9.96
N ASP A 118 -10.86 -27.80 9.00
CA ASP A 118 -9.79 -28.79 8.94
C ASP A 118 -8.60 -28.30 8.10
N LEU A 119 -8.70 -27.11 7.48
CA LEU A 119 -7.66 -26.55 6.63
C LEU A 119 -6.62 -25.77 7.44
N GLN A 120 -5.39 -25.90 7.01
CA GLN A 120 -4.22 -25.23 7.56
C GLN A 120 -3.39 -24.61 6.44
N VAL A 121 -2.62 -23.60 6.80
CA VAL A 121 -1.66 -22.95 5.92
C VAL A 121 -0.27 -23.05 6.51
N ARG A 122 0.70 -23.50 5.70
CA ARG A 122 2.13 -23.40 6.03
C ARG A 122 2.84 -22.50 5.03
N PHE A 123 3.84 -21.78 5.53
CA PHE A 123 4.67 -20.89 4.76
C PHE A 123 6.06 -21.49 4.58
N LEU A 124 6.54 -21.49 3.34
CA LEU A 124 7.88 -21.91 2.99
C LEU A 124 8.63 -20.79 2.30
N PHE A 125 9.92 -20.69 2.56
CA PHE A 125 10.79 -19.73 1.90
C PHE A 125 12.09 -20.40 1.44
N HIS A 126 12.53 -20.04 0.25
CA HIS A 126 13.85 -20.37 -0.26
C HIS A 126 14.53 -19.09 -0.76
N ASN A 127 15.72 -18.80 -0.23
CA ASN A 127 16.53 -17.67 -0.66
C ASN A 127 17.48 -18.12 -1.77
N GLY A 128 17.20 -17.71 -3.01
CA GLY A 128 17.89 -18.17 -4.21
C GLY A 128 17.15 -19.29 -4.94
N THR A 129 17.83 -19.95 -5.87
CA THR A 129 17.23 -21.01 -6.71
C THR A 129 16.96 -22.28 -5.91
N ALA A 130 15.69 -22.67 -5.79
CA ALA A 130 15.30 -23.93 -5.17
C ALA A 130 15.56 -25.15 -6.10
N SER A 131 15.94 -26.29 -5.53
CA SER A 131 16.21 -27.54 -6.25
C SER A 131 15.93 -28.77 -5.37
N ASN A 132 16.12 -29.97 -5.93
CA ASN A 132 16.03 -31.23 -5.18
C ASN A 132 17.15 -31.43 -4.13
N THR A 133 18.17 -30.56 -4.12
CA THR A 133 19.24 -30.55 -3.12
C THR A 133 19.24 -29.28 -2.28
N SER A 134 18.31 -28.35 -2.55
CA SER A 134 18.15 -27.06 -1.89
C SER A 134 16.66 -26.74 -1.83
N GLU A 135 15.97 -27.39 -0.90
CA GLU A 135 14.51 -27.32 -0.79
C GLU A 135 14.06 -26.11 0.05
N PRO A 136 12.87 -25.54 -0.21
CA PRO A 136 12.31 -24.49 0.63
C PRO A 136 12.14 -24.92 2.09
N ALA A 137 12.52 -24.04 3.02
CA ALA A 137 12.36 -24.29 4.45
C ALA A 137 11.02 -23.73 4.96
N VAL A 138 10.42 -24.44 5.92
CA VAL A 138 9.19 -24.00 6.60
C VAL A 138 9.55 -22.95 7.64
N TYR A 139 8.78 -21.86 7.70
CA TYR A 139 8.92 -20.84 8.75
C TYR A 139 7.56 -20.51 9.39
N PRO A 140 7.50 -20.42 10.73
CA PRO A 140 6.30 -19.95 11.43
C PRO A 140 5.87 -18.57 10.97
N LEU A 141 4.57 -18.41 10.70
CA LEU A 141 3.98 -17.12 10.36
C LEU A 141 3.66 -16.30 11.61
N PHE A 142 3.53 -14.98 11.42
CA PHE A 142 3.04 -14.02 12.42
C PHE A 142 3.88 -13.96 13.70
N GLY A 143 5.18 -14.23 13.59
CA GLY A 143 6.11 -14.28 14.73
C GLY A 143 5.84 -15.41 15.72
N GLY A 144 5.07 -16.42 15.32
CA GLY A 144 4.77 -17.60 16.12
C GLY A 144 5.89 -18.63 16.11
N SER A 145 5.57 -19.85 16.59
CA SER A 145 6.48 -21.00 16.61
C SER A 145 5.93 -22.25 15.92
N ALA A 146 4.69 -22.20 15.44
CA ALA A 146 4.05 -23.32 14.76
C ALA A 146 4.36 -23.29 13.25
N ASP A 147 4.71 -24.45 12.70
CA ASP A 147 4.99 -24.64 11.26
C ASP A 147 3.77 -24.45 10.36
N ALA A 148 2.57 -24.44 10.95
CA ALA A 148 1.31 -24.18 10.27
C ALA A 148 0.34 -23.44 11.19
N VAL A 149 -0.58 -22.70 10.58
CA VAL A 149 -1.69 -22.01 11.24
C VAL A 149 -3.01 -22.51 10.67
N SER A 150 -4.09 -22.44 11.44
CA SER A 150 -5.42 -22.72 10.90
C SER A 150 -5.73 -21.75 9.74
N TYR A 151 -6.50 -22.19 8.74
CA TYR A 151 -6.90 -21.32 7.65
C TYR A 151 -7.66 -20.08 8.16
N ASN A 152 -8.51 -20.26 9.17
CA ASN A 152 -9.26 -19.17 9.79
C ASN A 152 -8.33 -18.14 10.46
N ASP A 153 -7.28 -18.57 11.15
CA ASP A 153 -6.29 -17.66 11.74
C ASP A 153 -5.45 -16.97 10.66
N PHE A 154 -5.04 -17.70 9.63
CA PHE A 154 -4.32 -17.15 8.49
C PHE A 154 -5.13 -16.05 7.81
N GLN A 155 -6.40 -16.33 7.52
CA GLN A 155 -7.33 -15.37 6.93
C GLN A 155 -7.53 -14.16 7.84
N THR A 156 -7.76 -14.38 9.13
CA THR A 156 -7.95 -13.30 10.11
C THR A 156 -6.72 -12.40 10.20
N ASN A 157 -5.52 -12.97 10.23
CA ASN A 157 -4.28 -12.20 10.34
C ASN A 157 -3.96 -11.43 9.06
N LEU A 158 -4.11 -12.01 7.88
CA LEU A 158 -3.92 -11.28 6.61
C LEU A 158 -4.94 -10.15 6.43
N ASN A 159 -6.20 -10.37 6.80
CA ASN A 159 -7.25 -9.35 6.68
C ASN A 159 -7.00 -8.08 7.53
N LYS A 160 -6.07 -8.12 8.50
CA LYS A 160 -5.67 -6.92 9.25
C LYS A 160 -5.07 -5.85 8.34
N PHE A 161 -4.42 -6.25 7.24
CA PHE A 161 -3.70 -5.34 6.36
C PHE A 161 -4.00 -5.53 4.86
N ALA A 162 -4.60 -6.65 4.47
CA ALA A 162 -4.86 -6.98 3.07
C ALA A 162 -5.66 -5.91 2.32
N ILE A 163 -5.28 -5.70 1.05
CA ILE A 163 -6.03 -4.93 0.07
C ILE A 163 -6.59 -5.92 -0.94
N SER A 164 -7.91 -6.05 -0.96
CA SER A 164 -8.63 -6.98 -1.84
C SER A 164 -9.46 -6.26 -2.90
N THR A 165 -9.60 -4.93 -2.82
CA THR A 165 -10.39 -4.15 -3.78
C THR A 165 -9.67 -2.86 -4.21
N THR A 166 -9.99 -2.38 -5.41
CA THR A 166 -9.53 -1.08 -5.90
C THR A 166 -9.92 0.05 -4.97
N GLU A 167 -11.12 -0.01 -4.37
CA GLU A 167 -11.57 0.98 -3.38
C GLU A 167 -10.67 1.03 -2.15
N GLN A 168 -10.33 -0.13 -1.57
CA GLN A 168 -9.41 -0.21 -0.43
C GLN A 168 -8.03 0.34 -0.79
N TRP A 169 -7.54 0.03 -2.00
CA TRP A 169 -6.28 0.56 -2.51
C TRP A 169 -6.31 2.09 -2.62
N CYS A 170 -7.35 2.63 -3.27
CA CYS A 170 -7.52 4.06 -3.46
C CYS A 170 -7.61 4.81 -2.12
N ASN A 171 -8.35 4.26 -1.16
CA ASN A 171 -8.49 4.83 0.18
C ASN A 171 -7.18 4.78 0.96
N LYS A 172 -6.45 3.65 0.94
CA LYS A 172 -5.15 3.56 1.62
C LYS A 172 -4.10 4.49 1.01
N CYS A 173 -4.02 4.55 -0.32
CA CYS A 173 -3.10 5.43 -1.03
C CYS A 173 -3.57 6.88 -1.13
N GLN A 174 -4.76 7.22 -0.62
CA GLN A 174 -5.36 8.56 -0.66
C GLN A 174 -5.41 9.15 -2.08
N ASN A 175 -5.64 8.30 -3.09
CA ASN A 175 -5.77 8.75 -4.48
C ASN A 175 -7.24 9.03 -4.79
N THR A 176 -7.55 10.22 -5.29
CA THR A 176 -8.90 10.67 -5.61
C THR A 176 -9.11 10.89 -7.12
N THR A 177 -8.13 10.51 -7.94
CA THR A 177 -8.11 10.77 -9.38
C THR A 177 -8.05 9.49 -10.21
N GLY A 178 -8.24 9.60 -11.53
CA GLY A 178 -8.18 8.45 -12.44
C GLY A 178 -9.18 7.35 -12.07
N SER A 179 -8.72 6.10 -12.03
CA SER A 179 -9.54 4.94 -11.61
C SER A 179 -10.07 5.05 -10.17
N CYS A 180 -9.47 5.92 -9.34
CA CYS A 180 -9.92 6.15 -7.97
C CYS A 180 -11.00 7.24 -7.84
N ALA A 181 -11.30 7.98 -8.90
CA ALA A 181 -12.30 9.05 -8.85
C ALA A 181 -13.68 8.56 -8.39
N ALA A 182 -14.03 7.32 -8.72
CA ALA A 182 -15.28 6.69 -8.29
C ALA A 182 -15.39 6.50 -6.75
N TYR A 183 -14.26 6.49 -6.04
CA TYR A 183 -14.19 6.25 -4.60
C TYR A 183 -13.88 7.52 -3.78
N ALA A 184 -13.66 8.66 -4.45
CA ALA A 184 -13.24 9.91 -3.81
C ALA A 184 -14.28 10.53 -2.85
N SER A 185 -15.56 10.16 -3.00
CA SER A 185 -16.67 10.74 -2.22
C SER A 185 -16.96 10.01 -0.88
N GLY A 186 -16.18 8.99 -0.53
CA GLY A 186 -16.45 8.10 0.62
C GLY A 186 -15.54 8.24 1.85
N SER A 187 -14.54 9.14 1.85
CA SER A 187 -13.55 9.21 2.93
C SER A 187 -14.02 10.02 4.14
N SER A 188 -14.95 9.46 4.93
CA SER A 188 -15.15 9.82 6.34
C SER A 188 -14.69 8.66 7.22
N GLY A 189 -13.46 8.71 7.73
CA GLY A 189 -13.01 7.74 8.73
C GLY A 189 -11.51 7.70 9.04
N SER A 190 -11.14 8.39 10.12
CA SER A 190 -10.01 8.09 11.02
C SER A 190 -8.58 8.47 10.58
N GLY A 191 -8.33 9.77 10.42
CA GLY A 191 -7.04 10.34 10.80
C GLY A 191 -7.00 10.56 12.31
N THR A 192 -6.31 9.69 13.04
CA THR A 192 -6.00 9.87 14.47
C THR A 192 -4.94 10.96 14.64
N THR A 193 -5.39 12.22 14.71
CA THR A 193 -4.55 13.29 15.27
C THR A 193 -4.72 13.29 16.78
N ASN A 194 -3.68 12.83 17.49
CA ASN A 194 -3.48 13.06 18.91
C ASN A 194 -3.54 14.57 19.19
N ALA A 195 -4.63 15.03 19.79
CA ALA A 195 -4.70 16.33 20.43
C ALA A 195 -5.15 16.14 21.88
N GLN A 196 -4.17 16.29 22.76
CA GLN A 196 -4.32 16.37 24.20
C GLN A 196 -5.08 17.66 24.55
N GLY A 197 -6.16 17.57 25.36
CA GLY A 197 -6.65 18.73 26.12
C GLY A 197 -8.17 18.94 26.20
N SER A 198 -8.69 18.72 27.41
CA SER A 198 -9.83 19.37 28.07
C SER A 198 -11.27 19.17 27.55
N ASN A 199 -12.03 18.51 28.44
CA ASN A 199 -13.45 18.64 28.76
C ASN A 199 -14.22 19.85 28.17
N GLY A 200 -15.39 19.56 27.61
CA GLY A 200 -16.56 20.46 27.65
C GLY A 200 -17.11 20.95 26.30
N GLY A 201 -18.26 20.40 25.90
CA GLY A 201 -19.31 21.14 25.17
C GLY A 201 -19.33 21.03 23.64
N GLY A 202 -20.30 20.25 23.12
CA GLY A 202 -20.97 20.50 21.84
C GLY A 202 -20.11 20.52 20.57
N GLY A 203 -19.56 19.37 20.15
CA GLY A 203 -18.81 19.26 18.90
C GLY A 203 -19.72 19.36 17.65
N MET A 204 -19.53 20.41 16.85
CA MET A 204 -20.05 20.50 15.48
C MET A 204 -19.45 19.41 14.59
N SER A 205 -20.29 18.80 13.75
CA SER A 205 -19.88 17.75 12.81
C SER A 205 -18.70 18.18 11.93
N PRO A 206 -17.71 17.31 11.65
CA PRO A 206 -16.55 17.61 10.80
C PRO A 206 -16.93 18.14 9.41
N ALA A 207 -18.11 17.76 8.90
CA ALA A 207 -18.64 18.29 7.65
C ALA A 207 -18.89 19.81 7.70
N ILE A 208 -19.35 20.32 8.84
CA ILE A 208 -19.60 21.75 9.06
C ILE A 208 -18.28 22.51 9.23
N GLY A 209 -17.29 21.90 9.90
CA GLY A 209 -15.93 22.45 10.03
C GLY A 209 -15.20 22.61 8.70
N GLY A 210 -15.35 21.64 7.78
CA GLY A 210 -14.79 21.73 6.42
C GLY A 210 -15.40 22.86 5.58
N VAL A 211 -16.71 23.07 5.69
CA VAL A 211 -17.41 24.18 5.00
C VAL A 211 -16.95 25.53 5.54
N ILE A 212 -16.81 25.67 6.86
CA ILE A 212 -16.31 26.90 7.48
C ILE A 212 -14.87 27.19 7.01
N GLY A 213 -14.00 26.17 6.98
CA GLY A 213 -12.63 26.32 6.49
C GLY A 213 -12.55 26.77 5.01
N ALA A 214 -13.43 26.24 4.16
CA ALA A 214 -13.50 26.65 2.75
C ALA A 214 -13.95 28.11 2.60
N PHE A 215 -14.93 28.56 3.37
CA PHE A 215 -15.38 29.97 3.32
C PHE A 215 -14.35 30.93 3.91
N VAL A 216 -13.64 30.55 4.98
CA VAL A 216 -12.58 31.38 5.58
C VAL A 216 -11.40 31.53 4.63
N THR A 217 -10.92 30.45 4.02
CA THR A 217 -9.83 30.52 3.04
C THR A 217 -10.23 31.35 1.82
N LEU A 218 -11.46 31.20 1.33
CA LEU A 218 -11.99 32.02 0.24
C LEU A 218 -12.04 33.51 0.63
N ALA A 219 -12.49 33.83 1.84
CA ALA A 219 -12.55 35.20 2.33
C ALA A 219 -11.16 35.83 2.47
N VAL A 220 -10.17 35.08 2.96
CA VAL A 220 -8.78 35.56 3.09
C VAL A 220 -8.15 35.78 1.72
N VAL A 221 -8.34 34.85 0.78
CA VAL A 221 -7.78 34.95 -0.58
C VAL A 221 -8.42 36.11 -1.33
N LEU A 222 -9.76 36.20 -1.36
CA LEU A 222 -10.45 37.29 -2.04
C LEU A 222 -10.18 38.65 -1.36
N GLY A 223 -10.12 38.68 -0.02
CA GLY A 223 -9.81 39.89 0.74
C GLY A 223 -8.39 40.40 0.48
N SER A 224 -7.39 39.51 0.48
CA SER A 224 -6.01 39.88 0.17
C SER A 224 -5.84 40.33 -1.30
N LEU A 225 -6.51 39.65 -2.24
CA LEU A 225 -6.56 40.08 -3.65
C LEU A 225 -7.22 41.45 -3.81
N ALA A 226 -8.33 41.71 -3.11
CA ALA A 226 -9.02 43.00 -3.15
C ALA A 226 -8.14 44.13 -2.58
N LEU A 227 -7.46 43.89 -1.46
CA LEU A 227 -6.54 44.85 -0.85
C LEU A 227 -5.35 45.16 -1.78
N PHE A 228 -4.80 44.12 -2.42
CA PHE A 228 -3.72 44.26 -3.39
C PHE A 228 -4.14 45.08 -4.62
N MET A 229 -5.36 44.86 -5.13
CA MET A 229 -5.91 45.66 -6.23
C MET A 229 -6.16 47.13 -5.83
N LEU A 230 -6.65 47.38 -4.62
CA LEU A 230 -6.92 48.72 -4.10
C LEU A 230 -5.64 49.54 -3.86
N LEU A 231 -4.61 48.92 -3.25
CA LEU A 231 -3.33 49.58 -2.97
C LEU A 231 -2.42 49.65 -4.21
N GLY A 232 -2.51 48.67 -5.11
CA GLY A 232 -1.72 48.62 -6.34
C GLY A 232 -2.32 49.35 -7.54
N GLY A 233 -3.51 49.93 -7.41
CA GLY A 233 -4.20 50.67 -8.49
C GLY A 233 -4.72 49.79 -9.64
N TYR A 234 -4.79 48.47 -9.45
CA TYR A 234 -5.21 47.53 -10.48
C TYR A 234 -6.73 47.44 -10.57
N ARG A 235 -7.28 47.52 -11.79
CA ARG A 235 -8.72 47.37 -12.05
C ARG A 235 -9.00 46.07 -12.80
N LEU A 236 -10.05 45.35 -12.39
CA LEU A 236 -10.55 44.20 -13.13
C LEU A 236 -11.15 44.66 -14.46
N ALA A 237 -10.54 44.24 -15.56
CA ALA A 237 -11.03 44.53 -16.90
C ALA A 237 -11.78 43.31 -17.47
N SER A 238 -13.03 43.52 -17.87
CA SER A 238 -13.82 42.48 -18.54
C SER A 238 -13.28 42.24 -19.95
N LYS A 239 -12.94 40.99 -20.29
CA LYS A 239 -12.52 40.60 -21.66
C LYS A 239 -13.55 41.01 -22.73
N LYS A 240 -14.86 41.04 -22.39
CA LYS A 240 -15.92 41.51 -23.31
C LYS A 240 -15.84 43.01 -23.59
N ARG A 241 -15.37 43.82 -22.64
CA ARG A 241 -15.15 45.26 -22.84
C ARG A 241 -13.87 45.56 -23.63
N LEU A 242 -12.82 44.75 -23.50
CA LEU A 242 -11.62 44.90 -24.33
C LEU A 242 -11.86 44.50 -25.79
N ALA A 243 -12.68 43.47 -26.05
CA ALA A 243 -13.01 43.04 -27.40
C ALA A 243 -13.82 44.09 -28.19
N GLY A 244 -14.70 44.86 -27.53
CA GLY A 244 -15.51 45.90 -28.20
C GLY A 244 -14.77 47.19 -28.58
N VAL A 245 -13.59 47.44 -28.01
CA VAL A 245 -12.75 48.60 -28.37
C VAL A 245 -11.96 48.31 -29.66
N ALA A 246 -11.48 47.08 -29.84
CA ALA A 246 -10.77 46.67 -31.05
C ALA A 246 -11.64 46.72 -32.32
N THR A 247 -12.97 46.57 -32.18
CA THR A 247 -13.89 46.60 -33.33
C THR A 247 -14.27 48.01 -33.80
N ARG A 248 -14.00 49.06 -33.01
CA ARG A 248 -14.37 50.45 -33.37
C ARG A 248 -13.29 51.25 -34.12
N GLN A 249 -12.07 50.72 -34.26
CA GLN A 249 -10.99 51.36 -35.03
C GLN A 249 -10.87 50.85 -36.48
N GLY A 250 -11.78 49.98 -36.94
CA GLY A 250 -11.71 49.32 -38.25
C GLY A 250 -12.81 49.70 -39.24
N VAL A 251 -13.30 50.94 -39.24
CA VAL A 251 -14.25 51.41 -40.28
C VAL A 251 -13.89 52.81 -40.77
N GLU A 252 -13.12 52.87 -41.85
CA GLU A 252 -13.27 53.73 -43.05
C GLU A 252 -12.16 53.32 -44.06
N PRO A 253 -12.25 53.61 -45.38
CA PRO A 253 -13.21 54.46 -46.10
C PRO A 253 -13.78 53.85 -47.41
N LYS A 254 -14.77 54.50 -48.04
CA LYS A 254 -14.87 54.49 -49.51
C LYS A 254 -15.71 55.64 -50.08
N ALA A 255 -15.07 56.33 -51.03
CA ALA A 255 -15.49 57.43 -51.92
C ALA A 255 -15.42 58.84 -51.33
#